data_AF-A0A959VNV6-F1
#
_entry.id   AF-A0A959VNV6-F1
#
_cell.length_a   1.000
_cell.length_b   1.000
_cell.length_c   1.000
_cell.angle_alpha   90.00
_cell.angle_beta   90.00
_cell.angle_gamma   90.00
#
_symmetry.space_group_name_H-M   'P 1'
#
loop_
_entity.id
_entity.type
_entity.pdbx_description
1 polymer ?
#
loop_
_entity_poly.entity_id
_entity_poly.type
_entity_poly.pdbx_seq_one_letter_code
_entity_poly.pdbx_strand_id
1 'polypeptide(L)'
;DLVVITDVCLCEYTDHGQCGFVRDGQVDNDVTVELLARTAISHAEAGADIVAPSDMMDGRIGSIRYQLDEEGHPDTVILSYAAKYASAFYGPFREAAESTPKFGDRLGYQLDPANGDEAVREAMLDLEEGADALMVKPASHYLDIVRRVKEETGAPVAAYQVSGEYSAIKAASANGWIDEKAAVLESLVSMRRAGADFLVSYFAKEAAVWLGEGQE
;
A
#
# COMPACT_ATOMS: atom_id res chain seq x y z
N ASP A 1 17.33 -2.14 16.08
CA ASP A 1 17.21 -2.91 14.83
C ASP A 1 16.16 -2.29 13.92
N LEU A 2 16.28 -2.49 12.61
CA LEU A 2 15.40 -1.91 11.58
C LEU A 2 14.37 -2.98 11.16
N VAL A 3 13.10 -2.60 11.05
CA VAL A 3 12.04 -3.44 10.49
C VAL A 3 12.07 -3.34 8.96
N VAL A 4 12.10 -4.47 8.28
CA VAL A 4 12.13 -4.58 6.82
C VAL A 4 10.74 -5.00 6.31
N ILE A 5 10.14 -4.11 5.52
CA ILE A 5 8.86 -4.35 4.83
C ILE A 5 9.15 -4.52 3.34
N THR A 6 8.67 -5.62 2.75
CA THR A 6 8.84 -5.90 1.31
C THR A 6 7.50 -5.83 0.58
N ASP A 7 7.46 -5.18 -0.59
CA ASP A 7 6.26 -5.18 -1.44
C ASP A 7 6.13 -6.55 -2.13
N VAL A 8 4.92 -7.12 -2.13
CA VAL A 8 4.61 -8.35 -2.86
C VAL A 8 3.68 -8.00 -4.02
N CYS A 9 4.25 -7.82 -5.20
CA CYS A 9 3.53 -7.51 -6.43
C CYS A 9 4.38 -7.90 -7.65
N LEU A 10 3.76 -8.23 -8.78
CA LEU A 10 4.50 -8.62 -9.99
C LEU A 10 4.81 -7.44 -10.93
N CYS A 11 4.29 -6.23 -10.66
CA CYS A 11 4.38 -5.14 -11.64
C CYS A 11 5.81 -4.66 -11.95
N GLU A 12 6.76 -4.86 -11.05
CA GLU A 12 8.17 -4.51 -11.24
C GLU A 12 8.97 -5.63 -11.93
N TYR A 13 8.37 -6.81 -12.09
CA TYR A 13 9.01 -8.02 -12.62
C TYR A 13 8.41 -8.50 -13.94
N THR A 14 7.37 -7.83 -14.43
CA THR A 14 6.70 -8.16 -15.69
C THR A 14 7.17 -7.23 -16.81
N ASP A 15 7.18 -7.74 -18.04
CA ASP A 15 7.51 -6.93 -19.22
C ASP A 15 6.36 -6.02 -19.67
N HIS A 16 5.19 -6.08 -19.01
CA HIS A 16 3.98 -5.31 -19.35
C HIS A 16 3.51 -4.35 -18.26
N GLY A 17 4.05 -4.42 -17.03
CA GLY A 17 3.76 -3.49 -15.93
C GLY A 17 2.40 -3.68 -15.25
N GLN A 18 1.75 -4.84 -15.44
CA GLN A 18 0.53 -5.21 -14.71
C GLN A 18 0.90 -5.90 -13.39
N CYS A 19 0.02 -5.85 -12.41
CA CYS A 19 0.28 -6.42 -11.08
C CYS A 19 0.27 -7.96 -11.05
N GLY A 20 -0.20 -8.60 -12.12
CA GLY A 20 -0.37 -10.05 -12.19
C GLY A 20 -0.03 -10.65 -13.55
N PHE A 21 -0.15 -11.97 -13.63
CA PHE A 21 0.03 -12.76 -14.86
C PHE A 21 -1.06 -12.42 -15.87
N VAL A 22 -0.68 -12.23 -17.14
CA VAL A 22 -1.61 -11.85 -18.20
C VAL A 22 -1.89 -13.04 -19.12
N ARG A 23 -3.18 -13.34 -19.31
CA ARG A 23 -3.69 -14.34 -20.27
C ARG A 23 -4.77 -13.68 -21.13
N ASP A 24 -4.62 -13.78 -22.46
CA ASP A 24 -5.58 -13.21 -23.42
C ASP A 24 -5.91 -11.73 -23.20
N GLY A 25 -4.92 -10.95 -22.75
CA GLY A 25 -5.05 -9.50 -22.50
C GLY A 25 -5.74 -9.13 -21.19
N GLN A 26 -6.04 -10.10 -20.32
CA GLN A 26 -6.62 -9.91 -18.99
C GLN A 26 -5.66 -10.44 -17.92
N VAL A 27 -5.74 -9.87 -16.71
CA VAL A 27 -4.99 -10.40 -15.56
C VAL A 27 -5.71 -11.64 -15.03
N ASP A 28 -4.99 -12.75 -14.93
CA ASP A 28 -5.49 -14.02 -14.40
C ASP A 28 -5.26 -14.06 -12.88
N ASN A 29 -6.35 -13.99 -12.11
CA ASN A 29 -6.31 -13.89 -10.65
C ASN A 29 -5.57 -15.06 -10.00
N ASP A 30 -6.02 -16.28 -10.25
CA ASP A 30 -5.57 -17.45 -9.49
C ASP A 30 -4.10 -17.79 -9.77
N VAL A 31 -3.69 -17.67 -11.04
CA VAL A 31 -2.28 -17.85 -11.42
C VAL A 31 -1.42 -16.75 -10.78
N THR A 32 -1.94 -15.52 -10.69
CA THR A 32 -1.23 -14.42 -10.03
C THR A 32 -1.07 -14.70 -8.54
N VAL A 33 -2.11 -15.15 -7.85
CA VAL A 33 -2.09 -15.48 -6.42
C VAL A 33 -1.03 -16.53 -6.10
N GLU A 34 -0.90 -17.57 -6.94
CA GLU A 34 0.15 -18.59 -6.77
C GLU A 34 1.56 -17.97 -6.83
N LEU A 35 1.80 -17.06 -7.79
CA LEU A 35 3.09 -16.39 -7.95
C LEU A 35 3.38 -15.40 -6.81
N LEU A 36 2.36 -14.71 -6.29
CA LEU A 36 2.50 -13.79 -5.17
C LEU A 36 2.88 -14.53 -3.89
N ALA A 37 2.28 -15.69 -3.62
CA ALA A 37 2.62 -16.52 -2.46
C ALA A 37 4.08 -17.01 -2.52
N ARG A 38 4.55 -17.46 -3.68
CA ARG A 38 5.95 -17.81 -3.89
C ARG A 38 6.90 -16.62 -3.70
N THR A 39 6.47 -15.43 -4.09
CA THR A 39 7.23 -14.18 -3.88
C THR A 39 7.32 -13.85 -2.38
N ALA A 40 6.21 -13.95 -1.65
CA ALA A 40 6.17 -13.73 -0.21
C ALA A 40 7.08 -14.71 0.56
N ILE A 41 7.06 -16.00 0.21
CA ILE A 41 7.98 -17.00 0.78
C ILE A 41 9.42 -16.60 0.53
N SER A 42 9.78 -16.25 -0.71
CA SER A 42 11.14 -15.83 -1.03
C SER A 42 11.61 -14.62 -0.22
N HIS A 43 10.71 -13.68 0.08
CA HIS A 43 11.04 -12.53 0.93
C HIS A 43 11.20 -12.93 2.41
N ALA A 44 10.36 -13.83 2.91
CA ALA A 44 10.45 -14.35 4.27
C ALA A 44 11.74 -15.15 4.50
N GLU A 45 12.13 -16.02 3.56
CA GLU A 45 13.41 -16.75 3.56
C GLU A 45 14.62 -15.79 3.57
N ALA A 46 14.50 -14.64 2.91
CA ALA A 46 15.52 -13.60 2.91
C ALA A 46 15.57 -12.77 4.21
N GLY A 47 14.62 -12.97 5.12
CA GLY A 47 14.56 -12.31 6.42
C GLY A 47 13.68 -11.06 6.47
N ALA A 48 12.69 -10.92 5.58
CA ALA A 48 11.70 -9.86 5.69
C ALA A 48 10.86 -10.04 6.97
N ASP A 49 10.70 -8.96 7.76
CA ASP A 49 9.83 -8.95 8.93
C ASP A 49 8.35 -8.89 8.52
N ILE A 50 8.07 -8.12 7.47
CA ILE A 50 6.72 -7.87 6.95
C ILE A 50 6.69 -8.03 5.43
N VAL A 51 5.71 -8.78 4.92
CA VAL A 51 5.36 -8.81 3.50
C VAL A 51 4.10 -7.95 3.27
N ALA A 52 4.10 -7.19 2.18
CA ALA A 52 3.06 -6.20 1.92
C ALA A 52 2.44 -6.39 0.53
N PRO A 53 1.45 -7.29 0.37
CA PRO A 53 0.81 -7.58 -0.91
C PRO A 53 0.05 -6.37 -1.44
N SER A 54 0.48 -5.84 -2.58
CA SER A 54 -0.08 -4.60 -3.16
C SER A 54 -0.77 -4.81 -4.52
N ASP A 55 -0.94 -6.06 -4.92
CA ASP A 55 -1.48 -6.51 -6.19
C ASP A 55 -3.00 -6.29 -6.37
N MET A 56 -3.80 -6.34 -5.29
CA MET A 56 -5.27 -6.30 -5.27
C MET A 56 -5.94 -7.51 -5.98
N MET A 57 -5.34 -8.69 -5.92
CA MET A 57 -5.99 -9.93 -6.37
C MET A 57 -6.93 -10.48 -5.28
N ASP A 58 -7.98 -11.18 -5.69
CA ASP A 58 -8.92 -11.80 -4.75
C ASP A 58 -8.28 -13.03 -4.10
N GLY A 59 -8.41 -13.18 -2.78
CA GLY A 59 -7.92 -14.35 -2.04
C GLY A 59 -6.40 -14.43 -1.82
N ARG A 60 -5.64 -13.40 -2.21
CA ARG A 60 -4.17 -13.44 -2.08
C ARG A 60 -3.70 -13.55 -0.64
N ILE A 61 -4.40 -12.93 0.33
CA ILE A 61 -3.95 -12.91 1.73
C ILE A 61 -4.03 -14.30 2.31
N GLY A 62 -5.15 -15.00 2.11
CA GLY A 62 -5.34 -16.35 2.62
C GLY A 62 -4.33 -17.33 2.02
N SER A 63 -4.07 -17.22 0.71
CA SER A 63 -3.06 -18.03 0.02
C SER A 63 -1.65 -17.76 0.52
N ILE A 64 -1.27 -16.48 0.67
CA ILE A 64 0.05 -16.09 1.18
C ILE A 64 0.23 -16.57 2.61
N ARG A 65 -0.75 -16.35 3.49
CA ARG A 65 -0.70 -16.80 4.90
C ARG A 65 -0.52 -18.31 4.99
N TYR A 66 -1.37 -19.06 4.28
CA TYR A 66 -1.29 -20.52 4.24
C TYR A 66 0.08 -21.02 3.79
N GLN A 67 0.63 -20.45 2.71
CA GLN A 67 1.93 -20.88 2.19
C GLN A 67 3.11 -20.47 3.08
N LEU A 68 3.07 -19.28 3.69
CA LEU A 68 4.07 -18.88 4.68
C LEU A 68 4.07 -19.84 5.88
N ASP A 69 2.89 -20.28 6.35
CA ASP A 69 2.78 -21.24 7.45
C ASP A 69 3.38 -22.60 7.09
N GLU A 70 3.02 -23.13 5.92
CA GLU A 70 3.50 -24.45 5.45
C GLU A 70 5.02 -24.46 5.21
N GLU A 71 5.60 -23.34 4.76
CA GLU A 71 7.05 -23.20 4.54
C GLU A 71 7.82 -22.79 5.80
N GLY A 72 7.17 -22.75 6.97
CA GLY A 72 7.83 -22.52 8.26
C GLY A 72 8.10 -21.05 8.60
N HIS A 73 7.30 -20.13 8.05
CA HIS A 73 7.33 -18.69 8.30
C HIS A 73 6.04 -18.16 8.96
N PRO A 74 5.53 -18.78 10.06
CA PRO A 74 4.27 -18.38 10.68
C PRO A 74 4.31 -16.97 11.29
N ASP A 75 5.50 -16.52 11.69
CA ASP A 75 5.69 -15.22 12.36
C ASP A 75 5.90 -14.05 11.39
N THR A 76 6.01 -14.31 10.08
CA THR A 76 6.10 -13.24 9.07
C THR A 76 4.77 -12.49 8.99
N VAL A 77 4.80 -11.19 9.24
CA VAL A 77 3.62 -10.32 9.29
C VAL A 77 3.13 -9.99 7.89
N ILE A 78 1.81 -9.94 7.68
CA ILE A 78 1.17 -9.53 6.44
C ILE A 78 0.53 -8.15 6.60
N LEU A 79 1.07 -7.15 5.89
CA LEU A 79 0.47 -5.83 5.76
C LEU A 79 -0.31 -5.75 4.44
N SER A 80 -1.60 -6.02 4.49
CA SER A 80 -2.43 -6.04 3.29
C SER A 80 -2.70 -4.63 2.76
N TYR A 81 -2.51 -4.41 1.46
CA TYR A 81 -3.07 -3.23 0.76
C TYR A 81 -4.57 -3.41 0.50
N ALA A 82 -5.33 -3.57 1.57
CA ALA A 82 -6.74 -3.95 1.52
C ALA A 82 -7.64 -2.98 0.75
N ALA A 83 -7.35 -1.68 0.82
CA ALA A 83 -8.09 -0.67 0.07
C ALA A 83 -7.13 0.14 -0.80
N LYS A 84 -6.73 -0.43 -1.94
CA LYS A 84 -5.91 0.25 -2.95
C LYS A 84 -6.74 0.65 -4.16
N TYR A 85 -6.93 1.96 -4.29
CA TYR A 85 -7.77 2.56 -5.33
C TYR A 85 -7.04 2.74 -6.65
N ALA A 86 -7.80 2.74 -7.75
CA ALA A 86 -7.37 3.11 -9.09
C ALA A 86 -7.17 4.63 -9.20
N SER A 87 -6.06 5.12 -8.65
CA SER A 87 -5.82 6.55 -8.46
C SER A 87 -4.94 7.18 -9.53
N ALA A 88 -5.24 8.44 -9.85
CA ALA A 88 -4.38 9.31 -10.67
C ALA A 88 -3.10 9.76 -9.95
N PHE A 89 -3.01 9.61 -8.62
CA PHE A 89 -1.88 10.07 -7.81
C PHE A 89 -0.65 9.15 -7.85
N TYR A 90 -0.65 8.11 -8.69
CA TYR A 90 0.49 7.18 -8.80
C TYR A 90 1.51 7.54 -9.89
N GLY A 91 1.25 8.56 -10.70
CA GLY A 91 2.09 8.93 -11.84
C GLY A 91 3.59 8.97 -11.53
N PRO A 92 4.04 9.76 -10.52
CA PRO A 92 5.47 9.87 -10.23
C PRO A 92 6.10 8.57 -9.71
N PHE A 93 5.31 7.64 -9.14
CA PHE A 93 5.82 6.34 -8.72
C PHE A 93 6.02 5.42 -9.94
N ARG A 94 5.08 5.44 -10.87
CA ARG A 94 5.17 4.62 -12.10
C ARG A 94 6.36 5.03 -12.97
N GLU A 95 6.75 6.29 -12.94
CA GLU A 95 8.00 6.76 -13.55
C GLU A 95 9.22 6.23 -12.79
N ALA A 96 9.26 6.40 -11.45
CA ALA A 96 10.39 5.96 -10.64
C ALA A 96 10.61 4.43 -10.62
N ALA A 97 9.54 3.64 -10.67
CA ALA A 97 9.55 2.18 -10.62
C ALA A 97 9.45 1.53 -12.02
N GLU A 98 9.47 2.32 -13.11
CA GLU A 98 9.31 1.86 -14.49
C GLU A 98 8.10 0.92 -14.72
N SER A 99 7.05 1.09 -13.92
CA SER A 99 5.92 0.15 -13.81
C SER A 99 4.63 0.62 -14.48
N THR A 100 4.74 1.56 -15.43
CA THR A 100 3.59 2.03 -16.22
C THR A 100 3.04 0.87 -17.06
N PRO A 101 1.74 0.52 -16.95
CA PRO A 101 1.16 -0.53 -17.80
C PRO A 101 1.32 -0.20 -19.28
N LYS A 102 1.84 -1.15 -20.06
CA LYS A 102 2.01 -0.98 -21.52
C LYS A 102 0.69 -1.05 -22.28
N PHE A 103 -0.35 -1.61 -21.68
CA PHE A 103 -1.70 -1.70 -22.22
C PHE A 103 -2.73 -1.64 -21.09
N GLY A 104 -3.94 -1.18 -21.44
CA GLY A 104 -5.07 -1.08 -20.51
C GLY A 104 -4.80 -0.15 -19.33
N ASP A 105 -5.50 -0.40 -18.25
CA ASP A 105 -5.35 0.25 -16.96
C ASP A 105 -5.34 -0.80 -15.84
N ARG A 106 -5.53 -0.38 -14.59
CA ARG A 106 -5.61 -1.26 -13.42
C ARG A 106 -7.02 -1.28 -12.81
N LEU A 107 -8.04 -0.83 -13.55
CA LEU A 107 -9.43 -0.74 -13.08
C LEU A 107 -10.07 -2.12 -12.91
N GLY A 108 -9.51 -3.17 -13.54
CA GLY A 108 -10.01 -4.54 -13.40
C GLY A 108 -9.76 -5.17 -12.03
N TYR A 109 -8.97 -4.51 -11.16
CA TYR A 109 -8.61 -5.06 -9.84
C TYR A 109 -8.37 -3.99 -8.77
N GLN A 110 -7.96 -2.76 -9.11
CA GLN A 110 -7.92 -1.67 -8.14
C GLN A 110 -9.29 -1.04 -7.94
N LEU A 111 -9.61 -0.66 -6.70
CA LEU A 111 -10.93 -0.14 -6.32
C LEU A 111 -11.30 1.15 -7.07
N ASP A 112 -12.59 1.30 -7.40
CA ASP A 112 -13.13 2.55 -7.92
C ASP A 112 -13.11 3.63 -6.82
N PRO A 113 -12.47 4.80 -7.05
CA PRO A 113 -12.48 5.92 -6.11
C PRO A 113 -13.86 6.37 -5.60
N ALA A 114 -14.94 6.05 -6.31
CA ALA A 114 -16.30 6.37 -5.90
C ALA A 114 -16.83 5.50 -4.74
N ASN A 115 -16.18 4.37 -4.43
CA ASN A 115 -16.74 3.34 -3.57
C ASN A 115 -16.14 3.34 -2.16
N GLY A 116 -16.91 3.79 -1.17
CA GLY A 116 -16.50 3.70 0.24
C GLY A 116 -16.84 2.38 0.94
N ASP A 117 -17.98 1.77 0.61
CA ASP A 117 -18.45 0.54 1.28
C ASP A 117 -17.68 -0.70 0.83
N GLU A 118 -17.21 -0.70 -0.42
CA GLU A 118 -16.37 -1.75 -0.98
C GLU A 118 -15.04 -1.85 -0.25
N ALA A 119 -14.38 -0.73 0.03
CA ALA A 119 -13.12 -0.72 0.77
C ALA A 119 -13.21 -1.30 2.18
N VAL A 120 -14.34 -1.12 2.87
CA VAL A 120 -14.58 -1.75 4.18
C VAL A 120 -14.77 -3.26 4.02
N ARG A 121 -15.46 -3.70 2.96
CA ARG A 121 -15.66 -5.12 2.67
C ARG A 121 -14.33 -5.82 2.38
N GLU A 122 -13.49 -5.25 1.51
CA GLU A 122 -12.16 -5.78 1.20
C GLU A 122 -11.29 -5.87 2.47
N ALA A 123 -11.29 -4.81 3.28
CA ALA A 123 -10.59 -4.79 4.56
C ALA A 123 -11.03 -5.91 5.52
N MET A 124 -12.33 -6.20 5.61
CA MET A 124 -12.83 -7.29 6.45
C MET A 124 -12.45 -8.66 5.89
N LEU A 125 -12.55 -8.86 4.57
CA LEU A 125 -12.15 -10.12 3.93
C LEU A 125 -10.67 -10.42 4.17
N ASP A 126 -9.79 -9.43 4.01
CA ASP A 126 -8.36 -9.61 4.25
C ASP A 126 -8.03 -9.98 5.70
N LEU A 127 -8.78 -9.44 6.67
CA LEU A 127 -8.61 -9.80 8.07
C LEU A 127 -9.08 -11.24 8.33
N GLU A 128 -10.21 -11.64 7.74
CA GLU A 128 -10.70 -13.02 7.82
C GLU A 128 -9.70 -14.01 7.19
N GLU A 129 -8.98 -13.57 6.15
CA GLU A 129 -7.92 -14.32 5.47
C GLU A 129 -6.57 -14.34 6.22
N GLY A 130 -6.42 -13.55 7.28
CA GLY A 130 -5.24 -13.57 8.14
C GLY A 130 -4.23 -12.43 7.94
N ALA A 131 -4.66 -11.28 7.41
CA ALA A 131 -3.85 -10.07 7.46
C ALA A 131 -3.66 -9.59 8.92
N ASP A 132 -2.43 -9.22 9.29
CA ASP A 132 -2.13 -8.67 10.62
C ASP A 132 -2.39 -7.17 10.72
N ALA A 133 -2.26 -6.48 9.58
CA ALA A 133 -2.52 -5.05 9.44
C ALA A 133 -3.06 -4.74 8.05
N LEU A 134 -3.80 -3.64 7.95
CA LEU A 134 -4.46 -3.21 6.73
C LEU A 134 -3.90 -1.88 6.27
N MET A 135 -3.90 -1.61 4.96
CA MET A 135 -3.46 -0.35 4.38
C MET A 135 -4.50 0.24 3.44
N VAL A 136 -4.73 1.55 3.59
CA VAL A 136 -5.46 2.37 2.61
C VAL A 136 -4.48 3.15 1.75
N LYS A 137 -4.68 3.09 0.43
CA LYS A 137 -3.83 3.76 -0.57
C LYS A 137 -4.67 4.30 -1.75
N PRO A 138 -4.56 5.59 -2.11
CA PRO A 138 -3.78 6.67 -1.48
C PRO A 138 -4.30 7.10 -0.09
N ALA A 139 -3.68 8.11 0.52
CA ALA A 139 -4.04 8.57 1.86
C ALA A 139 -4.82 9.89 1.88
N SER A 140 -4.24 10.98 1.39
CA SER A 140 -4.76 12.35 1.67
C SER A 140 -6.18 12.58 1.15
N HIS A 141 -6.56 11.91 0.06
CA HIS A 141 -7.90 12.00 -0.55
C HIS A 141 -8.86 10.89 -0.09
N TYR A 142 -8.42 10.03 0.83
CA TYR A 142 -9.14 8.83 1.29
C TYR A 142 -9.11 8.72 2.83
N LEU A 143 -8.95 9.84 3.54
CA LEU A 143 -8.88 9.86 5.00
C LEU A 143 -10.22 9.44 5.64
N ASP A 144 -11.32 9.64 4.95
CA ASP A 144 -12.63 9.08 5.30
C ASP A 144 -12.61 7.55 5.26
N ILE A 145 -11.95 6.95 4.27
CA ILE A 145 -11.78 5.50 4.17
C ILE A 145 -10.85 4.96 5.25
N VAL A 146 -9.72 5.65 5.53
CA VAL A 146 -8.84 5.31 6.65
C VAL A 146 -9.63 5.24 7.96
N ARG A 147 -10.49 6.24 8.19
CA ARG A 147 -11.36 6.27 9.37
C ARG A 147 -12.32 5.10 9.41
N ARG A 148 -13.06 4.87 8.32
CA ARG A 148 -14.05 3.80 8.25
C ARG A 148 -13.41 2.42 8.45
N VAL A 149 -12.30 2.13 7.77
CA VAL A 149 -11.55 0.88 7.96
C VAL A 149 -11.11 0.74 9.41
N LYS A 150 -10.58 1.80 10.04
CA LYS A 150 -10.16 1.76 11.44
C LYS A 150 -11.33 1.48 12.40
N GLU A 151 -12.46 2.15 12.20
CA GLU A 151 -13.64 2.04 13.07
C GLU A 151 -14.33 0.68 12.95
N GLU A 152 -14.47 0.16 11.73
CA GLU A 152 -15.21 -1.09 11.47
C GLU A 152 -14.38 -2.34 11.79
N THR A 153 -13.07 -2.28 11.59
CA THR A 153 -12.19 -3.46 11.80
C THR A 153 -11.55 -3.50 13.18
N GLY A 154 -11.26 -2.33 13.78
CA GLY A 154 -10.43 -2.22 14.97
C GLY A 154 -8.95 -2.63 14.79
N ALA A 155 -8.56 -3.10 13.60
CA ALA A 155 -7.21 -3.59 13.31
C ALA A 155 -6.18 -2.45 13.25
N PRO A 156 -4.87 -2.76 13.26
CA PRO A 156 -3.84 -1.79 12.92
C PRO A 156 -3.99 -1.33 11.46
N VAL A 157 -4.01 -0.01 11.23
CA VAL A 157 -4.22 0.57 9.89
C VAL A 157 -3.01 1.39 9.46
N ALA A 158 -2.44 1.11 8.30
CA ALA A 158 -1.48 1.96 7.63
C ALA A 158 -2.17 2.88 6.61
N ALA A 159 -1.59 4.06 6.38
CA ALA A 159 -1.99 4.95 5.28
C ALA A 159 -0.76 5.33 4.46
N TYR A 160 -0.89 5.25 3.13
CA TYR A 160 0.21 5.56 2.20
C TYR A 160 0.06 6.96 1.60
N GLN A 161 0.93 7.90 1.98
CA GLN A 161 1.08 9.19 1.31
C GLN A 161 1.86 9.00 0.01
N VAL A 162 1.11 8.89 -1.08
CA VAL A 162 1.64 8.42 -2.38
C VAL A 162 2.47 9.47 -3.10
N SER A 163 3.13 9.05 -4.16
CA SER A 163 4.12 9.85 -4.87
C SER A 163 3.54 11.13 -5.49
N GLY A 164 2.29 11.11 -5.95
CA GLY A 164 1.57 12.30 -6.40
C GLY A 164 1.28 13.29 -5.26
N GLU A 165 0.96 12.80 -4.05
CA GLU A 165 0.76 13.65 -2.87
C GLU A 165 2.08 14.31 -2.44
N TYR A 166 3.17 13.53 -2.42
CA TYR A 166 4.52 14.05 -2.20
C TYR A 166 4.89 15.15 -3.22
N SER A 167 4.71 14.84 -4.51
CA SER A 167 5.08 15.73 -5.60
C SER A 167 4.25 17.01 -5.61
N ALA A 168 2.97 16.94 -5.23
CA ALA A 168 2.10 18.11 -5.11
C ALA A 168 2.61 19.09 -4.04
N ILE A 169 3.00 18.58 -2.86
CA ILE A 169 3.56 19.42 -1.79
C ILE A 169 4.90 20.03 -2.23
N LYS A 170 5.81 19.22 -2.80
CA LYS A 170 7.12 19.71 -3.30
C LYS A 170 6.95 20.77 -4.38
N ALA A 171 6.02 20.59 -5.32
CA ALA A 171 5.78 21.56 -6.38
C ALA A 171 5.22 22.87 -5.82
N ALA A 172 4.23 22.80 -4.93
CA ALA A 172 3.64 23.99 -4.32
C ALA A 172 4.65 24.76 -3.44
N SER A 173 5.49 24.06 -2.68
CA SER A 173 6.54 24.71 -1.87
C SER A 173 7.63 25.35 -2.74
N ALA A 174 8.08 24.67 -3.80
CA ALA A 174 9.08 25.19 -4.73
C ALA A 174 8.61 26.47 -5.46
N ASN A 175 7.29 26.63 -5.66
CA ASN A 175 6.70 27.86 -6.20
C ASN A 175 6.43 28.94 -5.12
N GLY A 176 6.76 28.67 -3.86
CA GLY A 176 6.54 29.60 -2.75
C GLY A 176 5.07 29.78 -2.36
N TRP A 177 4.20 28.85 -2.74
CA TRP A 177 2.76 28.95 -2.44
C TRP A 177 2.41 28.50 -1.02
N ILE A 178 3.17 27.54 -0.49
CA ILE A 178 2.99 26.98 0.85
C ILE A 178 4.34 26.80 1.54
N ASP A 179 4.33 26.79 2.87
CA ASP A 179 5.48 26.35 3.67
C ASP A 179 5.55 24.82 3.68
N GLU A 180 6.69 24.27 3.24
CA GLU A 180 6.84 22.82 3.08
C GLU A 180 6.78 22.08 4.42
N LYS A 181 7.55 22.52 5.42
CA LYS A 181 7.65 21.87 6.72
C LYS A 181 6.28 21.80 7.38
N ALA A 182 5.55 22.92 7.42
CA ALA A 182 4.21 22.99 7.99
C ALA A 182 3.22 22.09 7.23
N ALA A 183 3.17 22.17 5.90
CA ALA A 183 2.23 21.41 5.08
C ALA A 183 2.46 19.89 5.19
N VAL A 184 3.72 19.44 5.18
CA VAL A 184 4.06 18.03 5.35
C VAL A 184 3.61 17.55 6.73
N LEU A 185 3.99 18.23 7.81
CA LEU A 185 3.63 17.79 9.16
C LEU A 185 2.11 17.79 9.38
N GLU A 186 1.40 18.78 8.84
CA GLU A 186 -0.08 18.83 8.90
C GLU A 186 -0.72 17.65 8.15
N SER A 187 -0.18 17.26 7.00
CA SER A 187 -0.66 16.10 6.24
C SER A 187 -0.49 14.79 7.01
N LEU A 188 0.67 14.58 7.66
CA LEU A 188 0.93 13.40 8.47
C LEU A 188 0.04 13.35 9.72
N VAL A 189 -0.16 14.50 10.38
CA VAL A 189 -1.11 14.62 11.50
C VAL A 189 -2.53 14.30 11.04
N SER A 190 -2.92 14.71 9.83
CA SER A 190 -4.25 14.42 9.29
C SER A 190 -4.45 12.92 9.05
N MET A 191 -3.43 12.21 8.56
CA MET A 191 -3.46 10.74 8.44
C MET A 191 -3.57 10.07 9.82
N ARG A 192 -2.78 10.51 10.81
CA ARG A 192 -2.89 9.99 12.18
C ARG A 192 -4.27 10.26 12.79
N ARG A 193 -4.80 11.48 12.64
CA ARG A 193 -6.13 11.86 13.14
C ARG A 193 -7.25 11.07 12.47
N ALA A 194 -7.07 10.64 11.21
CA ALA A 194 -8.04 9.82 10.51
C ALA A 194 -8.15 8.41 11.11
N GLY A 195 -7.09 7.90 11.76
CA GLY A 195 -7.09 6.59 12.41
C GLY A 195 -5.92 5.69 12.02
N ALA A 196 -5.02 6.15 11.15
CA ALA A 196 -3.82 5.37 10.81
C ALA A 196 -2.94 5.18 12.05
N ASP A 197 -2.35 4.00 12.20
CA ASP A 197 -1.33 3.60 13.15
C ASP A 197 0.08 3.73 12.58
N PHE A 198 0.23 3.49 11.28
CA PHE A 198 1.51 3.59 10.57
C PHE A 198 1.35 4.47 9.33
N LEU A 199 2.34 5.33 9.07
CA LEU A 199 2.33 6.22 7.93
C LEU A 199 3.46 5.79 6.97
N VAL A 200 3.10 5.46 5.74
CA VAL A 200 4.09 5.25 4.67
C VAL A 200 4.20 6.55 3.90
N SER A 201 5.35 7.21 3.96
CA SER A 201 5.57 8.51 3.33
C SER A 201 7.00 8.69 2.86
N TYR A 202 7.16 9.30 1.69
CA TYR A 202 8.46 9.73 1.18
C TYR A 202 9.08 10.87 2.01
N PHE A 203 8.29 11.58 2.82
CA PHE A 203 8.78 12.59 3.76
C PHE A 203 9.20 12.01 5.12
N ALA A 204 9.19 10.69 5.31
CA ALA A 204 9.43 10.09 6.62
C ALA A 204 10.77 10.54 7.25
N LYS A 205 11.83 10.67 6.44
CA LYS A 205 13.14 11.10 6.92
C LYS A 205 13.15 12.57 7.31
N GLU A 206 12.61 13.47 6.47
CA GLU A 206 12.51 14.90 6.75
C GLU A 206 11.63 15.17 7.98
N ALA A 207 10.47 14.50 8.07
CA ALA A 207 9.57 14.62 9.20
C ALA A 207 10.22 14.17 10.51
N ALA A 208 11.01 13.09 10.50
CA ALA A 208 11.74 12.63 11.68
C ALA A 208 12.74 13.69 12.19
N VAL A 209 13.46 14.35 11.28
CA VAL A 209 14.37 15.45 11.64
C VAL A 209 13.59 16.62 12.24
N TRP A 210 12.54 17.07 11.55
CA TRP A 210 11.74 18.22 11.97
C TRP A 210 11.04 18.05 13.31
N LEU A 211 10.59 16.83 13.62
CA LEU A 211 9.97 16.50 14.90
C LEU A 211 11.01 16.34 16.02
N GLY A 212 12.25 15.97 15.70
CA GLY A 212 13.36 15.90 16.64
C GLY A 212 13.87 17.28 17.05
N GLU A 213 13.92 18.25 16.12
CA GLU A 213 14.35 19.64 16.37
C GLU A 213 13.50 20.38 17.42
N GLY A 214 12.25 19.97 17.64
CA GLY A 214 11.34 20.57 18.62
C GLY A 214 11.37 19.92 20.01
N GLN A 215 12.28 18.98 20.24
CA GLN A 215 12.41 18.23 21.50
C GLN A 215 13.64 18.62 22.34
N GLU A 216 14.39 19.66 21.93
CA GLU A 216 15.40 20.35 22.73
C GLU A 216 14.81 21.55 23.49
#